data_AF-A0A838RXM5-F1
#
_entry.id   AF-A0A838RXM5-F1
#
_cell.length_a   1.000
_cell.length_b   1.000
_cell.length_c   1.000
_cell.angle_alpha   90.00
_cell.angle_beta   90.00
_cell.angle_gamma   90.00
#
_symmetry.space_group_name_H-M   'P 1'
#
loop_
_entity.id
_entity.type
_entity.pdbx_description
1 polymer ?
#
loop_
_entity_poly.entity_id
_entity_poly.type
_entity_poly.pdbx_seq_one_letter_code
_entity_poly.pdbx_strand_id
1 'polypeptide(L)'
;MPTIPNCRRSRLLTERYRSIKRILGVEVLTLAASSFVLGQTTDKKAAPSGTAEQELMQVGKQTREAAVSGDLSALDRLHADDFTAVTADGTLITKAEMKAAFKSGDVKYESINNEDEKWRIYGNTAVYTALST
;
A
#
# COMPACT_ATOMS: atom_id res chain seq x y z
N MET A 1 -72.55 56.47 11.66
CA MET A 1 -71.98 56.56 10.29
C MET A 1 -70.85 57.59 10.30
N PRO A 2 -69.70 57.42 9.62
CA PRO A 2 -69.14 56.23 8.95
C PRO A 2 -67.67 55.91 9.42
N THR A 3 -67.33 54.64 9.69
CA THR A 3 -66.54 53.65 8.90
C THR A 3 -65.00 53.77 8.89
N ILE A 4 -64.33 52.72 9.40
CA ILE A 4 -62.95 52.32 9.08
C ILE A 4 -62.99 51.46 7.80
N PRO A 5 -62.04 51.63 6.86
CA PRO A 5 -61.26 50.46 6.42
C PRO A 5 -59.78 50.81 6.22
N ASN A 6 -58.82 50.10 6.82
CA ASN A 6 -58.40 48.70 6.62
C ASN A 6 -57.15 48.59 5.73
N CYS A 7 -56.00 48.52 6.41
CA CYS A 7 -54.93 47.55 6.24
C CYS A 7 -54.71 46.95 4.82
N ARG A 8 -53.98 47.67 3.97
CA ARG A 8 -53.45 47.14 2.70
C ARG A 8 -51.93 47.33 2.59
N ARG A 9 -51.19 47.04 3.68
CA ARG A 9 -49.70 47.12 3.71
C ARG A 9 -49.01 45.88 4.28
N SER A 10 -49.75 44.82 4.63
CA SER A 10 -49.23 43.62 5.31
C SER A 10 -48.92 42.42 4.40
N ARG A 11 -49.23 42.46 3.10
CA ARG A 11 -49.08 41.30 2.19
C ARG A 11 -47.69 41.11 1.57
N LEU A 12 -46.81 42.11 1.58
CA LEU A 12 -45.50 42.03 0.92
C LEU A 12 -44.35 41.58 1.84
N LEU A 13 -44.51 41.65 3.16
CA LEU A 13 -43.49 41.23 4.12
C LEU A 13 -43.54 39.73 4.42
N THR A 14 -44.73 39.12 4.30
CA THR A 14 -44.95 37.69 4.56
C THR A 14 -44.38 36.78 3.45
N GLU A 15 -44.35 37.26 2.21
CA GLU A 15 -43.74 36.57 1.06
C GLU A 15 -42.21 36.54 1.17
N ARG A 16 -41.57 37.67 1.50
CA ARG A 16 -40.11 37.74 1.66
C ARG A 16 -39.62 36.90 2.85
N TYR A 17 -40.39 36.84 3.93
CA TYR A 17 -40.09 36.03 5.11
C TYR A 17 -40.16 34.50 4.84
N ARG A 18 -41.03 34.07 3.91
CA ARG A 18 -41.18 32.67 3.51
C ARG A 18 -40.06 32.19 2.59
N SER A 19 -39.55 33.07 1.72
CA SER A 19 -38.42 32.75 0.83
C SER A 19 -37.07 32.72 1.56
N ILE A 20 -36.86 33.55 2.59
CA ILE A 20 -35.60 33.54 3.38
C ILE A 20 -35.49 32.28 4.27
N LYS A 21 -36.61 31.76 4.81
CA LYS A 21 -36.62 30.50 5.58
C LYS A 21 -36.33 29.25 4.74
N ARG A 22 -36.61 29.28 3.44
CA ARG A 22 -36.27 28.18 2.51
C ARG A 22 -34.80 28.20 2.11
N ILE A 23 -34.18 29.38 2.05
CA ILE A 23 -32.75 29.54 1.71
C ILE A 23 -31.87 29.22 2.94
N LEU A 24 -32.27 29.63 4.15
CA LEU A 24 -31.54 29.31 5.39
C LEU A 24 -31.59 27.83 5.80
N GLY A 25 -32.57 27.06 5.30
CA GLY A 25 -32.69 25.62 5.57
C GLY A 25 -31.80 24.73 4.71
N VAL A 26 -31.26 25.25 3.59
CA VAL A 26 -30.45 24.45 2.64
C VAL A 26 -28.95 24.58 2.92
N GLU A 27 -28.47 25.71 3.46
CA GLU A 27 -27.04 25.88 3.78
C GLU A 27 -26.58 25.16 5.06
N VAL A 28 -27.47 24.91 6.03
CA VAL A 28 -27.11 24.19 7.26
C VAL A 28 -26.93 22.68 7.01
N LEU A 29 -27.53 22.13 5.94
CA LEU A 29 -27.45 20.70 5.63
C LEU A 29 -26.20 20.31 4.83
N THR A 30 -25.48 21.27 4.22
CA THR A 30 -24.29 20.98 3.39
C THR A 30 -22.95 21.15 4.12
N LEU A 31 -22.92 21.72 5.33
CA LEU A 31 -21.68 21.94 6.10
C LEU A 31 -21.47 20.94 7.26
N ALA A 32 -22.33 19.93 7.41
CA ALA A 32 -22.17 18.85 8.38
C ALA A 32 -21.62 17.54 7.79
N ALA A 33 -21.21 17.53 6.52
CA ALA A 33 -20.62 16.35 5.87
C ALA A 33 -19.08 16.42 5.72
N SER A 34 -18.43 17.53 6.10
CA SER A 34 -16.99 17.74 5.89
C SER A 34 -16.08 17.19 6.99
N SER A 35 -16.63 16.69 8.11
CA SER A 35 -15.83 16.19 9.24
C SER A 35 -15.59 14.68 9.24
N PHE A 36 -15.84 13.99 8.12
CA PHE A 36 -15.54 12.57 7.94
C PHE A 36 -14.44 12.33 6.88
N VAL A 37 -13.43 13.20 6.81
CA VAL A 37 -12.22 13.01 5.99
C VAL A 37 -10.96 13.15 6.85
N LEU A 38 -10.87 12.37 7.92
CA LEU A 38 -9.62 12.11 8.66
C LEU A 38 -9.62 10.71 9.31
N GLY A 39 -10.30 9.75 8.67
CA GLY A 39 -10.42 8.36 9.16
C GLY A 39 -9.87 7.28 8.22
N GLN A 40 -9.25 7.65 7.09
CA GLN A 40 -8.58 6.69 6.20
C GLN A 40 -7.06 6.81 6.37
N THR A 41 -6.54 6.55 7.58
CA THR A 41 -5.33 5.73 7.60
C THR A 41 -5.81 4.38 7.12
N THR A 42 -5.43 4.00 5.91
CA THR A 42 -5.47 2.61 5.48
C THR A 42 -4.63 1.85 6.50
N ASP A 43 -5.26 1.38 7.58
CA ASP A 43 -4.85 0.15 8.21
C ASP A 43 -4.81 -0.83 7.04
N LYS A 44 -3.60 -1.08 6.54
CA LYS A 44 -3.33 -2.25 5.73
C LYS A 44 -3.73 -3.40 6.64
N LYS A 45 -5.00 -3.79 6.60
CA LYS A 45 -5.51 -5.01 7.17
C LYS A 45 -4.55 -6.06 6.65
N ALA A 46 -3.70 -6.56 7.54
CA ALA A 46 -2.70 -7.56 7.19
C ALA A 46 -3.44 -8.60 6.35
N ALA A 47 -2.99 -8.76 5.10
CA ALA A 47 -3.53 -9.82 4.24
C ALA A 47 -3.52 -11.10 5.09
N PRO A 48 -4.58 -11.94 5.01
CA PRO A 48 -4.62 -13.17 5.79
C PRO A 48 -3.29 -13.88 5.60
N SER A 49 -2.58 -14.14 6.71
CA SER A 49 -1.15 -14.49 6.74
C SER A 49 -0.79 -15.63 5.78
N GLY A 50 -1.72 -16.54 5.50
CA GLY A 50 -1.56 -17.62 4.52
C GLY A 50 -1.33 -17.15 3.07
N THR A 51 -1.84 -15.99 2.66
CA THR A 51 -1.62 -15.45 1.29
C THR A 51 -0.23 -14.83 1.15
N ALA A 52 0.17 -14.00 2.11
CA ALA A 52 1.49 -13.35 2.11
C ALA A 52 2.63 -14.38 2.22
N GLU A 53 2.47 -15.41 3.06
CA GLU A 53 3.46 -16.48 3.18
C GLU A 53 3.60 -17.28 1.88
N GLN A 54 2.48 -17.61 1.22
CA GLN A 54 2.51 -18.31 -0.07
C GLN A 54 3.19 -17.48 -1.17
N GLU A 55 2.90 -16.18 -1.25
CA GLU A 55 3.56 -15.26 -2.18
C GLU A 55 5.07 -15.19 -1.92
N LEU A 56 5.48 -15.11 -0.65
CA LEU A 56 6.89 -15.09 -0.25
C LEU A 56 7.59 -16.40 -0.60
N MET A 57 6.96 -17.56 -0.37
CA MET A 57 7.48 -18.86 -0.79
C MET A 57 7.67 -18.93 -2.31
N GLN A 58 6.73 -18.38 -3.07
CA GLN A 58 6.82 -18.33 -4.53
C GLN A 58 7.96 -17.42 -5.00
N VAL A 59 8.10 -16.22 -4.43
CA VAL A 59 9.22 -15.31 -4.73
C VAL A 59 10.56 -15.95 -4.37
N GLY A 60 10.66 -16.58 -3.19
CA GLY A 60 11.87 -17.29 -2.77
C GLY A 60 12.26 -18.43 -3.73
N LYS A 61 11.28 -19.22 -4.18
CA LYS A 61 11.50 -20.25 -5.20
C LYS A 61 11.99 -19.66 -6.53
N GLN A 62 11.35 -18.60 -7.01
CA GLN A 62 11.74 -17.93 -8.26
C GLN A 62 13.16 -17.35 -8.19
N THR A 63 13.54 -16.74 -7.07
CA THR A 63 14.89 -16.21 -6.87
C THR A 63 15.94 -17.33 -6.93
N ARG A 64 15.67 -18.48 -6.30
CA ARG A 64 16.58 -19.64 -6.35
C ARG A 64 16.70 -20.23 -7.75
N GLU A 65 15.58 -20.40 -8.45
CA GLU A 65 15.58 -20.90 -9.84
C GLU A 65 16.35 -19.96 -10.77
N ALA A 66 16.18 -18.64 -10.60
CA ALA A 66 16.95 -17.64 -11.33
C ALA A 66 18.45 -17.71 -11.01
N ALA A 67 18.82 -17.92 -9.75
CA ALA A 67 20.22 -18.08 -9.34
C ALA A 67 20.86 -19.35 -9.93
N VAL A 68 20.18 -20.49 -9.93
CA VAL A 68 20.69 -21.75 -10.53
C VAL A 68 20.80 -21.64 -12.05
N SER A 69 19.81 -21.05 -12.71
CA SER A 69 19.81 -20.88 -14.17
C SER A 69 20.69 -19.74 -14.68
N GLY A 70 21.17 -18.87 -13.79
CA GLY A 70 21.90 -17.65 -14.17
C GLY A 70 21.02 -16.61 -14.86
N ASP A 71 19.71 -16.59 -14.62
CA ASP A 71 18.80 -15.59 -15.18
C ASP A 71 18.99 -14.22 -14.51
N LEU A 72 19.93 -13.46 -15.05
CA LEU A 72 20.27 -12.12 -14.59
C LEU A 72 19.09 -11.14 -14.67
N SER A 73 18.15 -11.34 -15.60
CA SER A 73 16.98 -10.47 -15.76
C SER A 73 15.98 -10.72 -14.62
N ALA A 74 15.74 -11.99 -14.30
CA ALA A 74 14.91 -12.34 -13.14
C ALA A 74 15.54 -11.88 -11.83
N LEU A 75 16.85 -12.08 -11.63
CA LEU A 75 17.57 -11.61 -10.45
C LEU A 75 17.54 -10.07 -10.33
N ASP A 76 17.57 -9.35 -11.45
CA ASP A 76 17.44 -7.90 -11.46
C ASP A 76 16.03 -7.44 -11.07
N ARG A 77 14.99 -8.15 -11.51
CA ARG A 77 13.60 -7.80 -11.16
C ARG A 77 13.21 -8.18 -9.73
N LEU A 78 13.71 -9.31 -9.23
CA LEU A 78 13.31 -9.87 -7.92
C LEU A 78 14.00 -9.19 -6.74
N HIS A 79 15.18 -8.60 -6.95
CA HIS A 79 15.89 -7.85 -5.92
C HIS A 79 15.62 -6.35 -6.03
N ALA A 80 15.46 -5.67 -4.89
CA ALA A 80 15.33 -4.22 -4.84
C ALA A 80 16.60 -3.51 -5.35
N ASP A 81 16.50 -2.25 -5.76
CA ASP A 81 17.65 -1.49 -6.30
C ASP A 81 18.74 -1.23 -5.25
N ASP A 82 18.36 -1.16 -3.98
CA ASP A 82 19.22 -1.04 -2.82
C ASP A 82 19.63 -2.38 -2.20
N PHE A 83 19.46 -3.49 -2.94
CA PHE A 83 19.83 -4.81 -2.46
C PHE A 83 21.32 -4.89 -2.12
N THR A 84 21.58 -5.42 -0.93
CA THR A 84 22.91 -5.75 -0.42
C THR A 84 22.95 -7.20 0.03
N ALA A 85 24.05 -7.89 -0.27
CA ALA A 85 24.31 -9.22 0.23
C ALA A 85 25.62 -9.26 1.01
N VAL A 86 25.68 -10.13 2.02
CA VAL A 86 26.93 -10.52 2.67
C VAL A 86 27.29 -11.89 2.13
N THR A 87 28.44 -12.01 1.49
CA THR A 87 28.96 -13.27 0.93
C THR A 87 29.50 -14.19 2.02
N ALA A 88 29.81 -15.44 1.68
CA ALA A 88 30.26 -16.45 2.64
C ALA A 88 31.59 -16.10 3.34
N ASP A 89 32.41 -15.26 2.72
CA ASP A 89 33.66 -14.72 3.29
C ASP A 89 33.45 -13.42 4.09
N GLY A 90 32.21 -12.95 4.22
CA GLY A 90 31.86 -11.74 4.98
C GLY A 90 31.92 -10.44 4.18
N THR A 91 32.17 -10.48 2.86
CA THR A 91 32.20 -9.28 2.02
C THR A 91 30.79 -8.74 1.77
N LEU A 92 30.60 -7.42 1.89
CA LEU A 92 29.36 -6.75 1.51
C LEU A 92 29.39 -6.42 0.01
N ILE A 93 28.38 -6.86 -0.74
CA ILE A 93 28.25 -6.60 -2.17
C ILE A 93 26.89 -5.99 -2.51
N THR A 94 26.87 -5.20 -3.58
CA THR A 94 25.68 -4.62 -4.19
C THR A 94 25.03 -5.57 -5.20
N LYS A 95 23.80 -5.27 -5.60
CA LYS A 95 23.11 -5.95 -6.71
C LYS A 95 23.90 -5.95 -8.03
N ALA A 96 24.61 -4.85 -8.33
CA ALA A 96 25.40 -4.74 -9.56
C ALA A 96 26.60 -5.70 -9.54
N GLU A 97 27.30 -5.78 -8.42
CA GLU A 97 28.44 -6.68 -8.22
C GLU A 97 28.00 -8.15 -8.22
N MET A 98 26.87 -8.47 -7.58
CA MET A 98 26.27 -9.81 -7.65
C MET A 98 26.03 -10.22 -9.10
N LYS A 99 25.35 -9.37 -9.90
CA LYS A 99 25.12 -9.65 -11.34
C LYS A 99 26.41 -9.79 -12.13
N ALA A 100 27.43 -8.99 -11.83
CA ALA A 100 28.72 -9.09 -12.48
C ALA A 100 29.38 -10.45 -12.20
N ALA A 101 29.33 -10.94 -10.96
CA ALA A 101 29.87 -12.25 -10.57
C ALA A 101 29.16 -13.43 -11.25
N PHE A 102 27.82 -13.35 -11.38
CA PHE A 102 27.07 -14.33 -12.18
C PHE A 102 27.42 -14.25 -13.68
N LYS A 103 27.62 -13.04 -14.21
CA LYS A 103 27.93 -12.82 -15.63
C LYS A 103 29.35 -13.27 -16.00
N SER A 104 30.33 -13.07 -15.13
CA SER A 104 31.70 -13.55 -15.32
C SER A 104 31.81 -15.06 -15.16
N GLY A 105 30.86 -15.68 -14.46
CA GLY A 105 30.89 -17.09 -14.09
C GLY A 105 31.66 -17.37 -12.80
N ASP A 106 32.10 -16.32 -12.09
CA ASP A 106 32.73 -16.44 -10.76
C ASP A 106 31.74 -17.06 -9.75
N VAL A 107 30.44 -16.81 -9.95
CA VAL A 107 29.36 -17.48 -9.23
C VAL A 107 28.53 -18.30 -10.21
N LYS A 108 28.43 -19.60 -9.93
CA LYS A 108 27.55 -20.53 -10.64
C LYS A 108 27.07 -21.61 -9.67
N TYR A 109 25.75 -21.72 -9.53
CA TYR A 109 25.13 -22.77 -8.72
C TYR A 109 24.73 -23.94 -9.62
N GLU A 110 25.11 -25.15 -9.24
CA GLU A 110 24.59 -26.37 -9.88
C GLU A 110 23.21 -26.72 -9.35
N SER A 111 23.00 -26.53 -8.05
CA SER A 111 21.73 -26.64 -7.35
C SER A 111 21.69 -25.72 -6.14
N ILE A 112 20.48 -25.43 -5.66
CA ILE A 112 20.25 -24.80 -4.35
C ILE A 112 19.14 -25.60 -3.69
N ASN A 113 19.48 -26.39 -2.68
CA ASN A 113 18.50 -27.12 -1.88
C ASN A 113 18.43 -26.52 -0.47
N ASN A 114 17.21 -26.16 -0.04
CA ASN A 114 16.99 -25.52 1.25
C ASN A 114 16.24 -26.46 2.19
N GLU A 115 16.77 -26.58 3.39
CA GLU A 115 16.17 -27.30 4.51
C GLU A 115 15.92 -26.32 5.68
N ASP A 116 15.12 -26.74 6.66
CA ASP A 116 14.80 -25.94 7.85
C ASP A 116 14.27 -24.51 7.55
N GLU A 117 13.52 -24.38 6.45
CA GLU A 117 12.94 -23.11 6.00
C GLU A 117 11.99 -22.52 7.05
N LYS A 118 12.26 -21.28 7.48
CA LYS A 118 11.44 -20.54 8.45
C LYS A 118 11.19 -19.13 7.96
N TRP A 119 9.93 -18.72 8.02
CA TRP A 119 9.46 -17.38 7.68
C TRP A 119 8.93 -16.68 8.92
N ARG A 120 9.36 -15.43 9.15
CA ARG A 120 8.81 -14.56 10.19
C ARG A 120 8.38 -13.24 9.57
N ILE A 121 7.10 -12.91 9.67
CA ILE A 121 6.51 -11.72 9.05
C ILE A 121 6.33 -10.62 10.10
N TYR A 122 6.87 -9.44 9.81
CA TYR A 122 6.81 -8.21 10.60
C TYR A 122 6.22 -7.09 9.75
N GLY A 123 4.90 -6.90 9.80
CA GLY A 123 4.21 -5.90 8.98
C GLY A 123 4.41 -6.14 7.48
N ASN A 124 5.17 -5.26 6.81
CA ASN A 124 5.48 -5.35 5.39
C ASN A 124 6.88 -5.95 5.12
N THR A 125 7.50 -6.57 6.13
CA THR A 125 8.84 -7.15 6.04
C THR A 125 8.77 -8.62 6.43
N ALA A 126 9.52 -9.47 5.75
CA ALA A 126 9.68 -10.87 6.12
C ALA A 126 11.15 -11.20 6.31
N VAL A 127 11.45 -12.00 7.34
CA VAL A 127 12.76 -12.59 7.58
C VAL A 127 12.67 -14.06 7.23
N TYR A 128 13.53 -14.49 6.31
CA TYR A 128 13.67 -15.88 5.88
C TYR A 128 15.00 -16.45 6.36
N THR A 129 14.96 -17.67 6.90
CA THR A 129 16.16 -18.43 7.25
C THR A 129 16.02 -19.85 6.74
N ALA A 130 17.11 -20.41 6.21
CA ALA A 130 17.19 -21.80 5.77
C ALA A 130 18.63 -22.32 5.92
N LEU A 131 18.77 -23.63 5.96
CA LEU A 131 20.03 -24.32 5.74
C LEU A 131 20.14 -24.65 4.24
N SER A 132 21.12 -24.08 3.55
CA SER A 132 21.31 -24.26 2.10
C SER A 132 22.50 -25.17 1.81
N THR A 133 22.31 -26.11 0.90
CA THR A 133 23.35 -27.00 0.35
C THR A 133 23.46 -26.89 -1.16
#